data_AF-L9V300-F1
#
_entry.id   AF-L9V300-F1
#
_cell.length_a   1.000
_cell.length_b   1.000
_cell.length_c   1.000
_cell.angle_alpha   90.00
_cell.angle_beta   90.00
_cell.angle_gamma   90.00
#
_symmetry.space_group_name_H-M   'P 1'
#
loop_
_entity.id
_entity.type
_entity.pdbx_description
1 polymer ?
#
loop_
_entity_poly.entity_id
_entity_poly.type
_entity_poly.pdbx_seq_one_letter_code
_entity_poly.pdbx_strand_id
1 'polypeptide(L)'
;MAVYGQAQRRGRFLIRQSQHEHLLDVGGVYLFAVCEPTPARDVISMKVVPASLVDELEFSWVGRDTRAPYAQFAWSRIFVPEEVEER
;
A
#
# COMPACT_ATOMS: atom_id res chain seq x y z
N MET A 1 -5.80 0.20 0.67
CA MET A 1 -6.03 -1.21 1.03
C MET A 1 -5.50 -2.11 -0.09
N ALA A 2 -4.97 -3.27 0.27
CA ALA A 2 -4.56 -4.33 -0.65
C ALA A 2 -5.26 -5.63 -0.25
N VAL A 3 -5.41 -6.56 -1.18
CA VAL A 3 -6.13 -7.83 -0.95
C VAL A 3 -5.17 -9.00 -0.75
N TYR A 4 -5.54 -9.91 0.15
CA TYR A 4 -4.97 -11.25 0.26
C TYR A 4 -6.08 -12.29 0.09
N GLY A 5 -5.89 -13.27 -0.80
CA GLY A 5 -6.80 -14.39 -0.98
C GLY A 5 -6.30 -15.38 -2.04
N GLN A 6 -7.04 -16.47 -2.28
CA GLN A 6 -6.65 -17.56 -3.18
C GLN A 6 -6.27 -17.08 -4.60
N ALA A 7 -7.05 -16.15 -5.17
CA ALA A 7 -6.78 -15.59 -6.50
C ALA A 7 -5.68 -14.51 -6.53
N GLN A 8 -5.39 -13.88 -5.38
CA GLN A 8 -4.43 -12.78 -5.29
C GLN A 8 -3.68 -12.83 -3.96
N ARG A 9 -2.59 -13.61 -3.93
CA ARG A 9 -1.75 -13.76 -2.73
C ARG A 9 -0.97 -12.51 -2.34
N ARG A 10 -0.70 -11.61 -3.30
CA ARG A 10 0.09 -10.39 -3.11
C ARG A 10 -0.58 -9.19 -3.77
N GLY A 11 -1.72 -8.77 -3.20
CA GLY A 11 -2.37 -7.52 -3.59
C GLY A 11 -1.43 -6.32 -3.52
N ARG A 12 -1.72 -5.29 -4.32
CA ARG A 12 -0.88 -4.09 -4.41
C ARG A 12 -1.55 -2.90 -3.75
N PHE A 13 -0.76 -2.12 -3.03
CA PHE A 13 -1.12 -0.75 -2.72
C PHE A 13 -0.90 0.13 -3.94
N LEU A 14 -1.70 1.20 -4.03
CA LEU A 14 -1.51 2.26 -5.00
C LEU A 14 -1.41 3.56 -4.23
N ILE A 15 -0.31 4.29 -4.41
CA ILE A 15 -0.12 5.64 -3.88
C ILE A 15 0.03 6.62 -5.05
N ARG A 16 -0.38 7.87 -4.84
CA ARG A 16 -0.25 8.94 -5.84
C ARG A 16 0.88 9.87 -5.43
N GLN A 17 1.64 10.33 -6.43
CA GLN A 17 2.82 11.15 -6.18
C GLN A 17 2.48 12.42 -5.40
N SER A 18 1.49 13.20 -5.86
CA SER A 18 1.10 14.44 -5.19
C SER A 18 0.60 14.25 -3.75
N GLN A 19 -0.03 13.09 -3.45
CA GLN A 19 -0.46 12.77 -2.09
C GLN A 19 0.71 12.37 -1.21
N HIS A 20 1.70 11.67 -1.78
CA HIS A 20 2.91 11.30 -1.07
C HIS A 20 3.75 12.53 -0.71
N GLU A 21 3.98 13.40 -1.69
CA GLU A 21 4.68 14.68 -1.50
C GLU A 21 4.01 15.53 -0.41
N HIS A 22 2.67 15.65 -0.46
CA HIS A 22 1.95 16.37 0.59
C HIS A 22 2.12 15.73 1.98
N LEU A 23 2.11 14.40 2.08
CA LEU A 23 2.33 13.72 3.36
C LEU A 23 3.77 13.93 3.86
N LEU A 24 4.76 14.00 2.98
CA LEU A 24 6.14 14.34 3.38
C LEU A 24 6.19 15.77 3.94
N ASP A 25 5.59 16.73 3.24
CA ASP A 25 5.60 18.15 3.64
C ASP A 25 5.00 18.38 5.03
N VAL A 26 3.94 17.65 5.39
CA VAL A 26 3.25 17.80 6.68
C VAL A 26 3.72 16.82 7.75
N GLY A 27 4.72 15.98 7.48
CA GLY A 27 5.15 14.92 8.40
C GLY A 27 4.07 13.86 8.66
N GLY A 28 3.23 13.60 7.65
CA GLY A 28 2.09 12.69 7.70
C GLY A 28 2.45 11.21 7.64
N VAL A 29 1.41 10.39 7.76
CA VAL A 29 1.51 8.91 7.81
C VAL A 29 0.54 8.25 6.82
N TYR A 30 0.89 7.03 6.41
CA TYR A 30 -0.01 6.11 5.74
C TYR A 30 -0.64 5.13 6.73
N LEU A 31 -1.92 4.84 6.55
CA LEU A 31 -2.55 3.63 7.10
C LEU A 31 -2.64 2.57 6.00
N PHE A 32 -1.74 1.60 6.04
CA PHE A 32 -1.82 0.42 5.17
C PHE A 32 -2.68 -0.65 5.81
N ALA A 33 -3.57 -1.23 5.02
CA ALA A 33 -4.47 -2.30 5.47
C ALA A 33 -4.54 -3.40 4.40
N VAL A 34 -4.36 -4.64 4.83
CA VAL A 34 -4.59 -5.84 4.03
C VAL A 34 -5.94 -6.43 4.44
N CYS A 35 -6.76 -6.79 3.47
CA CYS A 35 -8.09 -7.33 3.70
C CYS A 35 -8.38 -8.54 2.82
N GLU A 36 -9.44 -9.26 3.17
CA GLU A 36 -10.00 -10.29 2.30
C GLU A 36 -10.49 -9.70 0.95
N PRO A 37 -10.67 -10.53 -0.09
CA PRO A 37 -11.29 -10.11 -1.34
C PRO A 37 -12.77 -9.74 -1.13
N THR A 38 -13.38 -9.16 -2.15
CA THR A 38 -14.84 -8.96 -2.15
C THR A 38 -15.58 -10.30 -2.14
N PRO A 39 -16.73 -10.41 -1.45
CA PRO A 39 -17.49 -9.32 -0.83
C PRO A 39 -17.15 -9.03 0.65
N ALA A 40 -16.58 -9.96 1.41
CA ALA A 40 -16.40 -9.83 2.86
C ALA A 40 -15.53 -8.62 3.24
N ARG A 41 -14.36 -8.48 2.59
CA ARG A 41 -13.43 -7.35 2.79
C ARG A 41 -12.98 -7.15 4.24
N ASP A 42 -13.02 -8.20 5.05
CA ASP A 42 -12.57 -8.16 6.44
C ASP A 42 -11.09 -7.78 6.53
N VAL A 43 -10.75 -6.93 7.50
CA VAL A 43 -9.39 -6.43 7.68
C VAL A 43 -8.55 -7.48 8.38
N ILE A 44 -7.50 -7.96 7.71
CA ILE A 44 -6.59 -8.99 8.19
C ILE A 44 -5.50 -8.36 9.06
N SER A 45 -4.88 -7.28 8.57
CA SER A 45 -3.79 -6.59 9.24
C SER A 45 -3.71 -5.12 8.84
N MET A 46 -3.21 -4.28 9.76
CA MET A 46 -3.02 -2.84 9.55
C MET A 46 -1.69 -2.36 10.13
N LYS A 47 -1.05 -1.40 9.45
CA LYS A 47 0.15 -0.69 9.92
C LYS A 47 0.03 0.80 9.63
N VAL A 48 0.40 1.61 10.60
CA VAL A 48 0.63 3.05 10.42
C VAL A 48 2.12 3.24 10.13
N VAL A 49 2.46 3.87 9.02
CA VAL A 49 3.84 4.04 8.56
C VAL A 49 4.07 5.52 8.20
N PRO A 50 5.07 6.20 8.78
CA PRO A 50 5.44 7.55 8.37
C PRO A 50 5.71 7.64 6.86
N ALA A 51 5.30 8.73 6.23
CA ALA A 51 5.54 8.92 4.79
C ALA A 51 7.04 8.90 4.45
N SER A 52 7.90 9.37 5.36
CA SER A 52 9.36 9.31 5.20
C SER A 52 9.89 7.89 5.07
N LEU A 53 9.40 6.93 5.86
CA LEU A 53 9.79 5.52 5.73
C LEU A 53 9.22 4.88 4.46
N VAL A 54 8.07 5.35 3.98
CA VAL A 54 7.52 4.89 2.69
C VAL A 54 8.38 5.40 1.53
N ASP A 55 8.90 6.61 1.60
CA ASP A 55 9.77 7.21 0.57
C ASP A 55 11.09 6.42 0.39
N GLU A 56 11.55 5.74 1.44
CA GLU A 56 12.72 4.85 1.38
C GLU A 56 12.48 3.53 0.62
N LEU A 57 11.23 3.21 0.27
CA LEU A 57 10.93 1.99 -0.49
C LEU A 57 11.34 2.15 -1.96
N GLU A 58 11.98 1.12 -2.51
CA GLU A 58 12.30 1.08 -3.93
C GLU A 58 11.04 0.92 -4.81
N PHE A 59 10.43 2.01 -5.25
CA PHE A 59 9.39 2.02 -6.29
C PHE A 59 9.61 3.15 -7.29
N SER A 60 8.94 3.06 -8.44
CA SER A 60 8.97 4.09 -9.48
C SER A 60 7.60 4.70 -9.70
N TRP A 61 7.58 6.01 -9.97
CA TRP A 61 6.37 6.72 -10.38
C TRP A 61 6.02 6.38 -11.83
N VAL A 62 4.81 5.88 -12.04
CA VAL A 62 4.24 5.60 -13.35
C VAL A 62 3.32 6.76 -13.73
N GLY A 63 3.75 7.57 -14.69
CA GLY A 63 2.95 8.64 -15.30
C GLY A 63 2.15 8.15 -16.50
N ARG A 64 1.00 8.78 -16.75
CA ARG A 64 0.26 8.72 -18.03
C ARG A 64 -0.29 10.11 -18.32
N ASP A 65 -0.38 10.52 -19.58
CA ASP A 65 -0.81 11.87 -19.97
C ASP A 65 -2.15 12.33 -19.35
N THR A 66 -3.04 11.39 -19.04
CA THR A 66 -4.38 11.68 -18.52
C THR A 66 -4.54 11.48 -17.01
N ARG A 67 -3.48 11.08 -16.27
CA ARG A 67 -3.57 10.75 -14.85
C ARG A 67 -2.34 11.18 -14.07
N ALA A 68 -2.58 11.68 -12.86
CA ALA A 68 -1.50 11.95 -11.90
C ALA A 68 -0.61 10.70 -11.72
N PRO A 69 0.73 10.87 -11.67
CA PRO A 69 1.65 9.76 -11.47
C PRO A 69 1.32 8.96 -10.21
N TYR A 70 1.51 7.66 -10.29
CA TYR A 70 1.23 6.74 -9.19
C TYR A 70 2.30 5.66 -9.10
N ALA A 71 2.50 5.12 -7.91
CA ALA A 71 3.33 3.95 -7.68
C ALA A 71 2.46 2.80 -7.20
N GLN A 72 2.87 1.57 -7.52
CA GLN A 72 2.25 0.37 -6.97
C GLN A 72 3.29 -0.61 -6.46
N PHE A 73 3.04 -1.15 -5.28
CA PHE A 73 3.88 -2.17 -4.68
C PHE A 73 3.03 -3.20 -3.93
N ALA A 74 3.52 -4.43 -3.88
CA ALA A 74 2.84 -5.51 -3.16
C ALA A 74 2.79 -5.18 -1.67
N TRP A 75 1.73 -5.63 -0.99
CA TRP A 75 1.60 -5.41 0.45
C TRP A 75 2.75 -6.02 1.26
N SER A 76 3.42 -7.04 0.71
CA SER A 76 4.56 -7.71 1.35
C SER A 76 5.82 -6.84 1.44
N ARG A 77 5.79 -5.61 0.92
CA ARG A 77 6.83 -4.59 1.18
C ARG A 77 6.60 -3.82 2.48
N ILE A 78 5.40 -3.93 3.07
CA ILE A 78 5.02 -3.26 4.33
C ILE A 78 4.81 -4.29 5.45
N PHE A 79 4.28 -5.46 5.10
CA PHE A 79 4.02 -6.55 6.04
C PHE A 79 4.94 -7.72 5.74
N VAL A 80 5.49 -8.31 6.80
CA VAL A 80 6.15 -9.60 6.72
C VAL A 80 5.07 -10.64 6.39
N PRO A 81 5.25 -11.51 5.36
CA PRO A 81 4.19 -12.40 4.87
C PRO A 81 3.42 -13.18 5.95
N GLU A 82 4.14 -13.67 6.95
CA GLU A 82 3.66 -14.46 8.07
C GLU A 82 2.59 -13.70 8.87
N GLU A 83 2.68 -12.37 8.96
CA GLU A 83 1.68 -11.52 9.63
C GLU A 83 0.30 -11.54 8.96
N VAL A 84 0.24 -11.96 7.68
CA VAL A 84 -0.96 -11.89 6.84
C VAL A 84 -1.40 -13.28 6.39
N GLU A 85 -0.47 -14.22 6.13
CA GLU A 85 -0.80 -15.56 5.64
C GLU A 85 -1.20 -16.54 6.75
N GLU A 86 -0.79 -16.30 7.99
CA GLU A 86 -1.11 -17.14 9.15
C GLU A 86 -2.41 -16.73 9.88
N ARG A 87 -3.15 -15.75 9.34
CA ARG A 87 -4.44 -15.29 9.82
C ARG A 87 -5.58 -15.78 8.93
#